data_AF-A0A2N1K2R8-F1
#
_entry.id   AF-A0A2N1K2R8-F1
#
_cell.length_a   1.000
_cell.length_b   1.000
_cell.length_c   1.000
_cell.angle_alpha   90.00
_cell.angle_beta   90.00
_cell.angle_gamma   90.00
#
_symmetry.space_group_name_H-M   'P 1'
#
loop_
_entity.id
_entity.type
_entity.pdbx_description
1 polymer ?
#
loop_
_entity_poly.entity_id
_entity_poly.type
_entity_poly.pdbx_seq_one_letter_code
_entity_poly.pdbx_strand_id
1 'polypeptide(L)'
;MYMDVSLLLEYGWVLLILIALEGILAADNALVLAIMVKHLPEEKRKKALFYGLAGAFVFRFGSLFMISFLVDVWQVQAIGAIYLMFIAGNHLFKTYVKKNTDEETEEKEAKKKQENFWWTVFKVEVADIAFAVDSILAAVALAMTLPKTGLGTIGSLDTGQFVVIFVGGLIGLIIMRFAATAFVQILKRKPGLETAAFLIVGWVGVKLAVYTLAHPALNVIPHSFPESTPWKLTFWIVLVGIAVGGWFFSKEVETKVEKNLDEKAL
;
A
#
# COMPACT_ATOMS: atom_id res chain seq x y z
N MET A 1 3.89 -19.94 37.13
CA MET A 1 4.21 -20.29 35.73
C MET A 1 5.07 -19.17 35.20
N TYR A 2 6.40 -19.29 35.30
CA TYR A 2 7.30 -18.31 34.71
C TYR A 2 7.19 -18.51 33.19
N MET A 3 6.73 -17.49 32.45
CA MET A 3 7.02 -17.51 31.01
C MET A 3 8.53 -17.51 30.90
N ASP A 4 9.05 -18.52 30.20
CA ASP A 4 10.48 -18.66 29.98
C ASP A 4 10.99 -17.36 29.34
N VAL A 5 12.01 -16.74 29.92
CA VAL A 5 12.55 -15.47 29.40
C VAL A 5 13.00 -15.64 27.95
N SER A 6 13.43 -16.86 27.59
CA SER A 6 13.71 -17.25 26.20
C SER A 6 12.51 -17.03 25.28
N LEU A 7 11.32 -17.45 25.71
CA LEU A 7 10.10 -17.34 24.92
C LEU A 7 9.71 -15.88 24.72
N LEU A 8 9.80 -15.04 25.75
CA LEU A 8 9.57 -13.60 25.62
C LEU A 8 10.55 -12.93 24.63
N LEU A 9 11.82 -13.33 24.66
CA LEU A 9 12.84 -12.80 23.75
C LEU A 9 12.59 -13.22 22.30
N GLU A 10 12.23 -14.49 22.06
CA GLU A 10 11.89 -14.99 20.71
C GLU A 10 10.68 -14.26 20.13
N TYR A 11 9.61 -14.12 20.92
CA TYR A 11 8.41 -13.40 20.51
C TYR A 11 8.68 -11.91 20.27
N GLY A 12 9.47 -11.28 21.14
CA GLY A 12 9.89 -9.89 20.97
C GLY A 12 10.73 -9.69 19.71
N TRP A 13 11.65 -10.61 19.41
CA TRP A 13 12.47 -10.57 18.20
C TRP A 13 11.62 -10.74 16.93
N VAL A 14 10.72 -11.72 16.92
CA VAL A 14 9.79 -11.91 15.78
C VAL A 14 8.87 -10.71 15.63
N LEU A 15 8.39 -10.10 16.72
CA LEU A 15 7.61 -8.86 16.64
C LEU A 15 8.38 -7.74 15.95
N LEU A 16 9.67 -7.55 16.27
CA LEU A 16 10.51 -6.56 15.61
C LEU A 16 10.69 -6.86 14.12
N ILE A 17 10.91 -8.12 13.76
CA ILE A 17 10.99 -8.54 12.35
C ILE A 17 9.66 -8.30 11.65
N LEU A 18 8.53 -8.63 12.28
CA LEU A 18 7.21 -8.38 11.74
C LEU A 18 7.00 -6.90 11.49
N ILE A 19 7.28 -6.02 12.45
CA ILE A 19 7.18 -4.57 12.27
C ILE A 19 8.06 -4.08 11.11
N ALA A 20 9.29 -4.58 11.00
CA ALA A 20 10.18 -4.22 9.91
C ALA A 20 9.67 -4.73 8.55
N LEU A 21 9.23 -5.98 8.48
CA LEU A 21 8.69 -6.62 7.29
C LEU A 21 7.42 -5.92 6.83
N GLU A 22 6.49 -5.67 7.75
CA GLU A 22 5.28 -4.86 7.56
C GLU A 22 5.62 -3.48 7.03
N GLY A 23 6.58 -2.79 7.64
CA GLY A 23 7.01 -1.45 7.21
C GLY A 23 7.58 -1.45 5.79
N ILE A 24 8.42 -2.43 5.45
CA ILE A 24 8.99 -2.59 4.10
C ILE A 24 7.89 -2.91 3.08
N LEU A 25 7.03 -3.89 3.38
CA LEU A 25 5.89 -4.26 2.54
C LEU A 25 4.84 -3.15 2.44
N ALA A 26 4.80 -2.21 3.39
CA ALA A 26 3.86 -1.10 3.40
C ALA A 26 4.36 0.12 2.63
N ALA A 27 5.63 0.19 2.24
CA ALA A 27 6.21 1.40 1.64
C ALA A 27 5.64 1.69 0.24
N ASP A 28 5.54 0.68 -0.62
CA ASP A 28 4.90 0.78 -1.94
C ASP A 28 3.38 0.97 -1.80
N ASN A 29 2.74 0.29 -0.85
CA ASN A 29 1.31 0.44 -0.55
C ASN A 29 0.97 1.88 -0.11
N ALA A 30 1.79 2.48 0.76
CA ALA A 30 1.62 3.85 1.24
C ALA A 30 1.68 4.87 0.10
N LEU A 31 2.56 4.65 -0.88
CA LEU A 31 2.65 5.49 -2.07
C LEU A 31 1.39 5.37 -2.94
N VAL A 32 0.89 4.14 -3.15
CA VAL A 32 -0.35 3.88 -3.89
C VAL A 32 -1.53 4.61 -3.22
N LEU A 33 -1.70 4.42 -1.90
CA LEU A 33 -2.75 5.10 -1.14
C LEU A 33 -2.62 6.62 -1.24
N ALA A 34 -1.40 7.16 -1.12
CA ALA A 34 -1.14 8.60 -1.19
C ALA A 34 -1.64 9.22 -2.50
N ILE A 35 -1.40 8.57 -3.62
CA ILE A 35 -1.83 9.01 -4.94
C ILE A 35 -3.35 8.96 -5.06
N MET A 36 -3.96 7.87 -4.61
CA MET A 36 -5.40 7.66 -4.68
C MET A 36 -6.22 8.69 -3.91
N VAL A 37 -5.63 9.36 -2.92
CA VAL A 37 -6.30 10.42 -2.16
C VAL A 37 -5.74 11.82 -2.45
N LYS A 38 -4.74 11.94 -3.33
CA LYS A 38 -4.04 13.21 -3.63
C LYS A 38 -5.00 14.27 -4.18
N HIS A 39 -5.97 13.89 -4.98
CA HIS A 39 -6.94 14.83 -5.58
C HIS A 39 -7.94 15.39 -4.55
N LEU A 40 -8.11 14.75 -3.40
CA LEU A 40 -9.03 15.24 -2.37
C LEU A 40 -8.47 16.47 -1.64
N PRO A 41 -9.34 17.42 -1.22
CA PRO A 41 -8.98 18.49 -0.28
C PRO A 41 -8.36 17.92 1.00
N GLU A 42 -7.48 18.67 1.67
CA GLU A 42 -6.70 18.16 2.82
C GLU A 42 -7.54 17.53 3.93
N GLU A 43 -8.65 18.16 4.31
CA GLU A 43 -9.54 17.62 5.35
C GLU A 43 -10.18 16.30 4.92
N LYS A 44 -10.67 16.23 3.69
CA LYS A 44 -11.27 15.00 3.13
C LYS A 44 -10.21 13.93 2.96
N ARG A 45 -8.98 14.27 2.59
CA ARG A 45 -7.87 13.33 2.45
C ARG A 45 -7.56 12.62 3.77
N LYS A 46 -7.40 13.38 4.85
CA LYS A 46 -7.17 12.82 6.19
C LYS A 46 -8.32 11.90 6.61
N LYS A 47 -9.57 12.30 6.33
CA LYS A 47 -10.75 11.47 6.58
C LYS A 47 -10.75 10.19 5.72
N ALA A 48 -10.45 10.28 4.44
CA ALA A 48 -10.42 9.12 3.54
C ALA A 48 -9.37 8.09 3.99
N LEU A 49 -8.18 8.58 4.36
CA LEU A 49 -7.14 7.76 4.96
C LEU A 49 -7.63 7.18 6.30
N PHE A 50 -8.22 7.96 7.20
CA PHE A 50 -8.72 7.46 8.48
C PHE A 50 -9.81 6.39 8.34
N TYR A 51 -10.82 6.59 7.48
CA TYR A 51 -11.85 5.58 7.26
C TYR A 51 -11.30 4.32 6.62
N GLY A 52 -10.36 4.45 5.68
CA GLY A 52 -9.63 3.31 5.14
C GLY A 52 -8.79 2.59 6.20
N LEU A 53 -8.33 3.27 7.27
CA LEU A 53 -7.64 2.62 8.39
C LEU A 53 -8.57 1.72 9.18
N ALA A 54 -9.78 2.23 9.45
CA ALA A 54 -10.78 1.49 10.20
C ALA A 54 -11.24 0.25 9.43
N GLY A 55 -11.49 0.39 8.12
CA GLY A 55 -11.82 -0.73 7.26
C GLY A 55 -10.67 -1.75 7.18
N ALA A 56 -9.47 -1.29 6.86
CA ALA A 56 -8.27 -2.11 6.83
C ALA A 56 -8.03 -2.87 8.13
N PHE A 57 -8.21 -2.23 9.29
CA PHE A 57 -8.09 -2.87 10.59
C PHE A 57 -9.13 -3.99 10.77
N VAL A 58 -10.39 -3.73 10.41
CA VAL A 58 -11.47 -4.75 10.48
C VAL A 58 -11.17 -5.91 9.55
N PHE A 59 -10.77 -5.62 8.31
CA PHE A 59 -10.41 -6.66 7.34
C PHE A 59 -9.20 -7.46 7.82
N ARG A 60 -8.16 -6.80 8.32
CA ARG A 60 -6.95 -7.42 8.84
C ARG A 60 -7.24 -8.30 10.05
N PHE A 61 -8.06 -7.82 10.97
CA PHE A 61 -8.50 -8.63 12.11
C PHE A 61 -9.32 -9.84 11.65
N GLY A 62 -10.33 -9.63 10.80
CA GLY A 62 -11.17 -10.72 10.27
C GLY A 62 -10.37 -11.76 9.47
N SER A 63 -9.41 -11.30 8.68
CA SER A 63 -8.56 -12.18 7.86
C SER A 63 -7.58 -13.02 8.67
N LEU A 64 -7.17 -12.59 9.87
CA LEU A 64 -6.40 -13.46 10.77
C LEU A 64 -7.20 -14.70 11.22
N PHE A 65 -8.51 -14.59 11.39
CA PHE A 65 -9.37 -15.74 11.70
C PHE A 65 -9.64 -16.61 10.47
N MET A 66 -9.67 -15.98 9.30
CA MET A 66 -10.00 -16.63 8.05
C MET A 66 -8.76 -16.99 7.21
N ILE A 67 -7.56 -16.99 7.78
CA ILE A 67 -6.33 -17.10 6.98
C ILE A 67 -6.30 -18.32 6.06
N SER A 68 -6.85 -19.45 6.53
CA SER A 68 -6.98 -20.68 5.75
C SER A 68 -7.93 -20.56 4.55
N PHE A 69 -8.83 -19.58 4.54
CA PHE A 69 -9.74 -19.25 3.44
C PHE A 69 -9.23 -18.09 2.58
N LEU A 70 -8.31 -17.26 3.08
CA LEU A 70 -7.82 -16.07 2.37
C LEU A 70 -6.71 -16.35 1.36
N VAL A 71 -5.92 -17.41 1.57
CA VAL A 71 -4.85 -17.82 0.63
C VAL A 71 -5.38 -17.96 -0.80
N ASP A 72 -6.65 -18.35 -0.96
CA ASP A 72 -7.24 -18.69 -2.26
C ASP A 72 -8.04 -17.55 -2.93
N VAL A 73 -8.09 -16.35 -2.34
CA VAL A 73 -8.95 -15.24 -2.82
C VAL A 73 -8.22 -14.36 -3.85
N TRP A 74 -7.84 -14.96 -4.96
CA TRP A 74 -7.18 -14.27 -6.07
C TRP A 74 -8.03 -13.15 -6.70
N GLN A 75 -9.36 -13.19 -6.55
CA GLN A 75 -10.27 -12.21 -7.13
C GLN A 75 -10.03 -10.80 -6.60
N VAL A 76 -9.65 -10.68 -5.32
CA VAL A 76 -9.31 -9.38 -4.71
C VAL A 76 -8.03 -8.84 -5.35
N GLN A 77 -7.01 -9.68 -5.53
CA GLN A 77 -5.77 -9.32 -6.21
C GLN A 77 -6.01 -8.94 -7.67
N ALA A 78 -6.88 -9.67 -8.39
CA ALA A 78 -7.26 -9.36 -9.78
C ALA A 78 -7.93 -7.99 -9.90
N ILE A 79 -8.93 -7.72 -9.05
CA ILE A 79 -9.65 -6.44 -9.04
C ILE A 79 -8.67 -5.30 -8.70
N GLY A 80 -7.81 -5.50 -7.71
CA GLY A 80 -6.74 -4.57 -7.36
C GLY A 80 -5.80 -4.30 -8.54
N ALA A 81 -5.30 -5.34 -9.19
CA ALA A 81 -4.39 -5.24 -10.34
C ALA A 81 -5.01 -4.41 -11.48
N ILE A 82 -6.22 -4.77 -11.91
CA ILE A 82 -6.96 -4.06 -12.97
C ILE A 82 -7.15 -2.59 -12.59
N TYR A 83 -7.56 -2.35 -11.34
CA TYR A 83 -7.82 -1.00 -10.86
C TYR A 83 -6.54 -0.14 -10.82
N LEU A 84 -5.44 -0.65 -10.27
CA LEU A 84 -4.16 0.06 -10.19
C LEU A 84 -3.60 0.37 -11.58
N MET A 85 -3.64 -0.60 -12.49
CA MET A 85 -3.24 -0.39 -13.88
C MET A 85 -4.13 0.63 -14.58
N PHE A 86 -5.44 0.61 -14.32
CA PHE A 86 -6.38 1.57 -14.90
C PHE A 86 -6.09 3.00 -14.44
N ILE A 87 -5.89 3.25 -13.14
CA ILE A 87 -5.61 4.60 -12.64
C ILE A 87 -4.25 5.13 -13.12
N ALA A 88 -3.24 4.26 -13.18
CA ALA A 88 -1.93 4.58 -13.74
C ALA A 88 -2.03 4.94 -15.22
N GLY A 89 -2.63 4.06 -16.04
CA GLY A 89 -2.79 4.27 -17.47
C GLY A 89 -3.63 5.51 -17.81
N ASN A 90 -4.74 5.72 -17.10
CA ASN A 90 -5.61 6.88 -17.31
C ASN A 90 -4.92 8.21 -16.95
N HIS A 91 -4.07 8.22 -15.91
CA HIS A 91 -3.27 9.40 -15.58
C HIS A 91 -2.23 9.69 -16.67
N LEU A 92 -1.42 8.69 -17.02
CA LEU A 92 -0.38 8.83 -18.05
C LEU A 92 -0.98 9.25 -19.40
N PHE A 93 -2.11 8.66 -19.79
CA PHE A 93 -2.80 9.03 -21.02
C PHE A 93 -3.23 10.51 -21.01
N LYS A 94 -3.82 11.00 -19.92
CA LYS A 94 -4.21 12.41 -19.81
C LYS A 94 -3.00 13.36 -19.83
N THR A 95 -1.95 13.02 -19.09
CA THR A 95 -0.76 13.88 -18.96
C THR A 95 0.06 13.95 -20.24
N TYR A 96 0.17 12.86 -21.01
CA TYR A 96 1.05 12.78 -22.17
C TYR A 96 0.33 12.85 -23.51
N VAL A 97 -0.93 12.39 -23.61
CA VAL A 97 -1.67 12.32 -24.88
C VAL A 97 -2.68 13.47 -25.01
N LYS A 98 -3.34 13.86 -23.92
CA LYS A 98 -4.39 14.91 -23.95
C LYS A 98 -3.85 16.35 -23.85
N LYS A 99 -2.53 16.55 -23.97
CA LYS A 99 -1.86 17.84 -23.79
C LYS A 99 -2.15 18.90 -24.89
N ASN A 100 -2.98 18.57 -25.90
CA ASN A 100 -3.22 19.40 -27.08
C ASN A 100 -4.71 19.77 -27.31
N THR A 101 -5.60 19.64 -26.33
CA THR A 101 -6.99 20.09 -26.50
C THR A 101 -7.52 20.70 -25.21
N ASP A 102 -7.54 22.03 -25.23
CA ASP A 102 -8.31 22.97 -24.40
C ASP A 102 -7.78 23.32 -23.00
N GLU A 103 -6.94 24.36 -22.95
CA GLU A 103 -6.65 25.16 -21.75
C GLU A 103 -7.90 25.90 -21.21
N GLU A 104 -9.01 25.97 -21.96
CA GLU A 104 -10.27 26.60 -21.51
C GLU A 104 -11.27 25.64 -20.84
N THR A 105 -11.05 24.33 -20.93
CA THR A 105 -11.96 23.31 -20.35
C THR A 105 -11.55 22.89 -18.93
N GLU A 106 -10.30 23.15 -18.52
CA GLU A 106 -9.74 22.70 -17.26
C GLU A 106 -10.44 23.31 -16.02
N GLU A 107 -10.86 24.58 -16.05
CA GLU A 107 -11.58 25.18 -14.93
C GLU A 107 -13.02 24.65 -14.77
N LYS A 108 -13.66 24.18 -15.85
CA LYS A 108 -15.04 23.65 -15.81
C LYS A 108 -15.09 22.15 -15.54
N GLU A 109 -14.11 21.36 -15.98
CA GLU A 109 -14.02 19.94 -15.63
C GLU A 109 -13.45 19.69 -14.23
N ALA A 110 -12.48 20.50 -13.76
CA ALA A 110 -11.98 20.43 -12.38
C ALA A 110 -13.08 20.76 -11.35
N LYS A 111 -14.05 21.61 -11.71
CA LYS A 111 -15.23 21.90 -10.87
C LYS A 111 -16.32 20.82 -10.93
N LYS A 112 -16.34 19.95 -11.95
CA LYS A 112 -17.38 18.91 -12.14
C LYS A 112 -16.98 17.50 -11.69
N LYS A 113 -15.69 17.19 -11.55
CA LYS A 113 -15.20 15.93 -10.97
C LYS A 113 -14.76 16.13 -9.51
N GLN A 114 -15.69 16.52 -8.64
CA GLN A 114 -15.58 16.03 -7.26
C GLN A 114 -15.80 14.51 -7.35
N GLU A 115 -14.72 13.74 -7.47
CA GLU A 115 -14.84 12.30 -7.26
C GLU A 115 -15.55 12.09 -5.93
N ASN A 116 -16.59 11.25 -5.94
CA ASN A 116 -17.35 10.97 -4.74
C ASN A 116 -16.38 10.53 -3.65
N PHE A 117 -16.36 11.27 -2.55
CA PHE A 117 -15.49 11.01 -1.40
C PHE A 117 -15.58 9.54 -0.98
N TRP A 118 -16.80 9.02 -0.86
CA TRP A 118 -17.07 7.62 -0.53
C TRP A 118 -16.56 6.62 -1.57
N TRP A 119 -16.57 7.00 -2.86
CA TRP A 119 -15.98 6.18 -3.90
C TRP A 119 -14.45 6.13 -3.78
N THR A 120 -13.83 7.24 -3.38
CA THR A 120 -12.39 7.28 -3.10
C THR A 120 -12.05 6.41 -1.88
N VAL A 121 -12.85 6.48 -0.81
CA VAL A 121 -12.69 5.60 0.36
C VAL A 121 -12.81 4.13 -0.04
N PHE A 122 -13.83 3.77 -0.81
CA PHE A 122 -14.02 2.40 -1.28
C PHE A 122 -12.83 1.89 -2.09
N LYS A 123 -12.30 2.69 -3.02
CA LYS A 123 -11.11 2.34 -3.80
C LYS A 123 -9.90 2.10 -2.88
N VAL A 124 -9.66 3.00 -1.92
CA VAL A 124 -8.55 2.90 -0.95
C VAL A 124 -8.67 1.61 -0.16
N GLU A 125 -9.87 1.29 0.32
CA GLU A 125 -10.15 0.07 1.06
C GLU A 125 -9.87 -1.18 0.22
N VAL A 126 -10.35 -1.24 -1.02
CA VAL A 126 -10.11 -2.38 -1.93
C VAL A 126 -8.62 -2.58 -2.20
N ALA A 127 -7.88 -1.50 -2.42
CA ALA A 127 -6.43 -1.58 -2.63
C ALA A 127 -5.71 -2.08 -1.37
N ASP A 128 -6.10 -1.57 -0.20
CA ASP A 128 -5.50 -1.96 1.08
C ASP A 128 -5.76 -3.43 1.40
N ILE A 129 -6.98 -3.92 1.17
CA ILE A 129 -7.35 -5.34 1.29
C ILE A 129 -6.45 -6.21 0.39
N ALA A 130 -6.27 -5.83 -0.88
CA ALA A 130 -5.41 -6.60 -1.80
C ALA A 130 -3.97 -6.71 -1.31
N PHE A 131 -3.43 -5.64 -0.71
CA PHE A 131 -2.09 -5.63 -0.14
C PHE A 131 -2.00 -6.34 1.22
N ALA A 132 -3.06 -6.28 2.02
CA ALA A 132 -3.10 -6.88 3.34
C ALA A 132 -2.95 -8.41 3.25
N VAL A 133 -3.52 -9.06 2.24
CA VAL A 133 -3.42 -10.53 2.06
C VAL A 133 -1.96 -11.00 2.07
N ASP A 134 -1.11 -10.45 1.21
CA ASP A 134 0.30 -10.86 1.09
C ASP A 134 1.06 -10.63 2.40
N SER A 135 0.83 -9.47 3.04
CA SER A 135 1.49 -9.11 4.31
C SER A 135 1.08 -10.04 5.45
N ILE A 136 -0.19 -10.45 5.52
CA ILE A 136 -0.68 -11.36 6.55
C ILE A 136 -0.14 -12.77 6.33
N LEU A 137 -0.08 -13.25 5.08
CA LEU A 137 0.52 -14.56 4.76
C LEU A 137 2.00 -14.61 5.16
N ALA A 138 2.77 -13.55 4.85
CA ALA A 138 4.16 -13.45 5.28
C ALA A 138 4.30 -13.42 6.81
N ALA A 139 3.43 -12.66 7.49
CA ALA A 139 3.43 -12.57 8.94
C ALA A 139 3.08 -13.90 9.62
N VAL A 140 2.09 -14.63 9.08
CA VAL A 140 1.70 -15.96 9.55
C VAL A 140 2.83 -16.97 9.34
N ALA A 141 3.45 -16.98 8.16
CA ALA A 141 4.58 -17.85 7.87
C ALA A 141 5.73 -17.66 8.87
N LEU A 142 6.04 -16.40 9.22
CA LEU A 142 7.07 -16.10 10.23
C LEU A 142 6.61 -16.47 11.64
N ALA A 143 5.38 -16.18 12.03
CA ALA A 143 4.89 -16.49 13.37
C ALA A 143 4.76 -18.01 13.61
N MET A 144 4.52 -18.80 12.57
CA MET A 144 4.50 -20.27 12.67
C MET A 144 5.86 -20.88 13.02
N THR A 145 6.98 -20.12 12.89
CA THR A 145 8.30 -20.58 13.34
C THR A 145 8.50 -20.44 14.85
N LEU A 146 7.61 -19.73 15.56
CA LEU A 146 7.70 -19.55 17.01
C LEU A 146 7.23 -20.79 17.77
N PRO A 147 7.85 -21.09 18.94
CA PRO A 147 7.36 -22.15 19.82
C PRO A 147 5.96 -21.81 20.32
N LYS A 148 5.09 -22.82 20.43
CA LYS A 148 3.72 -22.63 20.93
C LYS A 148 3.74 -22.22 22.41
N THR A 149 2.95 -21.22 22.77
CA THR A 149 2.84 -20.77 24.16
C THR A 149 2.04 -21.72 25.05
N GLY A 150 1.16 -22.54 24.47
CA GLY A 150 0.27 -23.41 25.22
C GLY A 150 -0.91 -22.67 25.87
N LEU A 151 -1.11 -21.39 25.54
CA LEU A 151 -2.19 -20.53 26.03
C LEU A 151 -3.53 -20.76 25.29
N GLY A 152 -3.69 -21.94 24.67
CA GLY A 152 -4.80 -22.25 23.77
C GLY A 152 -4.57 -21.79 22.33
N THR A 153 -5.66 -21.79 21.55
CA THR A 153 -5.63 -21.48 20.12
C THR A 153 -6.71 -20.48 19.76
N ILE A 154 -6.40 -19.58 18.85
CA ILE A 154 -7.35 -18.67 18.22
C ILE A 154 -7.38 -19.01 16.72
N GLY A 155 -8.50 -19.60 16.28
CA GLY A 155 -8.59 -20.17 14.93
C GLY A 155 -7.59 -21.32 14.75
N SER A 156 -6.73 -21.24 13.76
CA SER A 156 -5.69 -22.23 13.45
C SER A 156 -4.34 -21.98 14.14
N LEU A 157 -4.18 -20.86 14.86
CA LEU A 157 -2.90 -20.42 15.44
C LEU A 157 -2.89 -20.55 16.97
N ASP A 158 -1.71 -20.77 17.54
CA ASP A 158 -1.49 -20.62 18.99
C ASP A 158 -1.79 -19.17 19.40
N THR A 159 -2.38 -18.98 20.59
CA THR A 159 -2.77 -17.64 21.09
C THR A 159 -1.61 -16.64 21.05
N GLY A 160 -0.39 -17.05 21.40
CA GLY A 160 0.78 -16.17 21.33
C GLY A 160 1.11 -15.79 19.89
N GLN A 161 1.10 -16.77 18.97
CA GLN A 161 1.37 -16.53 17.55
C GLN A 161 0.33 -15.58 16.94
N PHE A 162 -0.95 -15.75 17.28
CA PHE A 162 -2.00 -14.82 16.87
C PHE A 162 -1.73 -13.40 17.37
N VAL A 163 -1.41 -13.25 18.66
CA VAL A 163 -1.18 -11.94 19.28
C VAL A 163 0.02 -11.23 18.64
N VAL A 164 1.12 -11.93 18.38
CA VAL A 164 2.31 -11.30 17.78
C VAL A 164 2.03 -10.79 16.36
N ILE A 165 1.29 -11.57 15.54
CA ILE A 165 0.87 -11.14 14.21
C ILE A 165 -0.09 -9.94 14.32
N PHE A 166 -1.07 -10.02 15.21
CA PHE A 166 -2.05 -8.95 15.39
C PHE A 166 -1.40 -7.63 15.79
N VAL A 167 -0.49 -7.66 16.77
CA VAL A 167 0.23 -6.46 17.24
C VAL A 167 1.20 -5.95 16.17
N GLY A 168 1.97 -6.84 15.53
CA GLY A 168 2.85 -6.46 14.41
C GLY A 168 2.08 -5.81 13.27
N GLY A 169 0.96 -6.42 12.88
CA GLY A 169 0.03 -5.91 11.86
C GLY A 169 -0.61 -4.59 12.22
N LEU A 170 -0.99 -4.38 13.48
CA LEU A 170 -1.54 -3.11 13.94
C LEU A 170 -0.49 -2.00 13.89
N ILE A 171 0.73 -2.28 14.35
CA ILE A 171 1.84 -1.32 14.32
C ILE A 171 2.20 -0.98 12.86
N GLY A 172 2.34 -1.99 12.00
CA GLY A 172 2.59 -1.82 10.57
C GLY A 172 1.54 -0.95 9.88
N LEU A 173 0.26 -1.23 10.14
CA LEU A 173 -0.86 -0.45 9.62
C LEU A 173 -0.80 1.03 10.07
N ILE A 174 -0.45 1.28 11.34
CA ILE A 174 -0.28 2.65 11.86
C ILE A 174 0.90 3.35 11.18
N ILE A 175 2.05 2.68 11.04
CA ILE A 175 3.23 3.23 10.35
C ILE A 175 2.88 3.60 8.90
N MET A 176 2.20 2.71 8.18
CA MET A 176 1.75 2.96 6.80
C MET A 176 0.88 4.22 6.71
N ARG A 177 -0.03 4.44 7.67
CA ARG A 177 -0.91 5.62 7.68
C ARG A 177 -0.12 6.94 7.71
N PHE A 178 0.90 7.01 8.55
CA PHE A 178 1.77 8.18 8.63
C PHE A 178 2.63 8.32 7.38
N ALA A 179 3.18 7.21 6.88
CA ALA A 179 3.95 7.18 5.64
C ALA A 179 3.15 7.71 4.44
N ALA A 180 1.91 7.25 4.26
CA ALA A 180 1.04 7.70 3.17
C ALA A 180 0.78 9.22 3.26
N THR A 181 0.57 9.74 4.47
CA THR A 181 0.39 11.19 4.69
C THR A 181 1.66 11.98 4.34
N ALA A 182 2.84 11.45 4.67
CA ALA A 182 4.11 12.06 4.31
C ALA A 182 4.33 12.03 2.79
N PHE A 183 4.08 10.90 2.11
CA PHE A 183 4.16 10.79 0.65
C PHE A 183 3.25 11.78 -0.06
N VAL A 184 2.04 11.95 0.45
CA VAL A 184 1.11 12.97 -0.04
C VAL A 184 1.72 14.38 0.02
N GLN A 185 2.43 14.73 1.10
CA GLN A 185 3.09 16.03 1.23
C GLN A 185 4.28 16.16 0.27
N ILE A 186 5.05 15.09 0.09
CA ILE A 186 6.15 15.04 -0.89
C ILE A 186 5.62 15.29 -2.31
N LEU A 187 4.51 14.63 -2.70
CA LEU A 187 3.87 14.80 -4.01
C LEU A 187 3.28 16.20 -4.24
N LYS A 188 3.05 16.98 -3.17
CA LYS A 188 2.64 18.39 -3.28
C LYS A 188 3.82 19.32 -3.52
N ARG A 189 4.96 19.06 -2.88
CA ARG A 189 6.20 19.87 -3.02
C ARG A 189 6.95 19.57 -4.32
N LYS A 190 6.89 18.32 -4.77
CA LYS A 190 7.53 17.83 -5.99
C LYS A 190 6.49 17.22 -6.94
N PRO A 191 5.78 18.04 -7.73
CA PRO A 191 4.75 17.53 -8.64
C PRO A 191 5.30 16.57 -9.69
N GLY A 192 6.57 16.69 -10.10
CA GLY A 192 7.21 15.75 -11.02
C GLY A 192 7.30 14.31 -10.49
N LEU A 193 7.29 14.12 -9.16
CA LEU A 193 7.16 12.80 -8.56
C LEU A 193 5.81 12.16 -8.80
N GLU A 194 4.78 12.91 -9.20
CA GLU A 194 3.46 12.35 -9.49
C GLU A 194 3.51 11.32 -10.61
N THR A 195 4.17 11.63 -11.73
CA THR A 195 4.32 10.66 -12.83
C THR A 195 5.04 9.40 -12.35
N ALA A 196 6.14 9.56 -11.61
CA ALA A 196 6.87 8.43 -11.06
C ALA A 196 6.01 7.60 -10.11
N ALA A 197 5.19 8.26 -9.30
CA ALA A 197 4.27 7.64 -8.37
C ALA A 197 3.18 6.83 -9.12
N PHE A 198 2.60 7.37 -10.20
CA PHE A 198 1.65 6.62 -11.04
C PHE A 198 2.31 5.47 -11.81
N LEU A 199 3.57 5.61 -12.24
CA LEU A 199 4.34 4.51 -12.81
C LEU A 199 4.58 3.40 -11.77
N ILE A 200 4.92 3.76 -10.53
CA ILE A 200 5.05 2.79 -9.44
C ILE A 200 3.71 2.11 -9.17
N VAL A 201 2.59 2.84 -9.13
CA VAL A 201 1.24 2.26 -8.99
C VAL A 201 0.95 1.25 -10.10
N GLY A 202 1.23 1.61 -11.35
CA GLY A 202 1.06 0.70 -12.48
C GLY A 202 1.93 -0.55 -12.34
N TRP A 203 3.18 -0.38 -11.92
CA TRP A 203 4.11 -1.47 -11.68
C TRP A 203 3.69 -2.40 -10.53
N VAL A 204 3.15 -1.84 -9.46
CA VAL A 204 2.51 -2.60 -8.37
C VAL A 204 1.27 -3.33 -8.89
N GLY A 205 0.49 -2.72 -9.77
CA GLY A 205 -0.61 -3.39 -10.49
C GLY A 205 -0.14 -4.59 -11.32
N VAL A 206 1.02 -4.49 -11.98
CA VAL A 206 1.65 -5.61 -12.69
C VAL A 206 2.07 -6.71 -11.71
N LYS A 207 2.65 -6.37 -10.56
CA LYS A 207 2.95 -7.35 -9.49
C LYS A 207 1.69 -8.10 -9.07
N LEU A 208 0.61 -7.39 -8.75
CA LEU A 208 -0.66 -8.02 -8.39
C LEU A 208 -1.21 -8.89 -9.52
N ALA A 209 -1.13 -8.46 -10.77
CA ALA A 209 -1.54 -9.27 -11.92
C ALA A 209 -0.73 -10.57 -12.03
N VAL A 210 0.59 -10.50 -11.81
CA VAL A 210 1.47 -11.67 -11.81
C VAL A 210 1.11 -12.65 -10.69
N TYR A 211 0.91 -12.17 -9.46
CA TYR A 211 0.43 -13.01 -8.35
C TYR A 211 -0.92 -13.66 -8.66
N THR A 212 -1.86 -12.88 -9.22
CA THR A 212 -3.17 -13.36 -9.63
C THR A 212 -3.05 -14.47 -10.68
N LEU A 213 -2.30 -14.25 -11.75
CA LEU A 213 -2.15 -15.21 -12.86
C LEU A 213 -1.41 -16.49 -12.45
N ALA A 214 -0.56 -16.41 -11.41
CA ALA A 214 0.16 -17.54 -10.82
C ALA A 214 -0.70 -18.37 -9.85
N HIS A 215 -1.88 -17.87 -9.49
CA HIS A 215 -2.74 -18.53 -8.52
C HIS A 215 -3.17 -19.93 -9.01
N PRO A 216 -3.23 -20.96 -8.14
CA PRO A 216 -3.54 -22.33 -8.55
C PRO A 216 -4.87 -22.50 -9.30
N ALA A 217 -5.86 -21.65 -9.01
CA ALA A 217 -7.15 -21.65 -9.69
C ALA A 217 -7.11 -21.14 -11.14
N LEU A 218 -6.18 -20.24 -11.48
CA LEU A 218 -6.02 -19.71 -12.84
C LEU A 218 -4.92 -20.46 -13.61
N ASN A 219 -3.80 -20.75 -12.94
CA ASN A 219 -2.67 -21.53 -13.45
C ASN A 219 -2.18 -21.07 -14.84
N VAL A 220 -2.20 -19.76 -15.10
CA VAL A 220 -1.78 -19.18 -16.39
C VAL A 220 -0.25 -19.11 -16.47
N ILE A 221 0.40 -18.80 -15.33
CA ILE A 221 1.86 -18.84 -15.18
C ILE A 221 2.24 -19.74 -14.00
N PRO A 222 3.49 -20.24 -13.92
CA PRO A 222 3.90 -21.11 -12.82
C PRO A 222 3.74 -20.44 -11.45
N HIS A 223 3.20 -21.18 -10.47
CA HIS A 223 3.00 -20.70 -9.09
C HIS A 223 4.31 -20.19 -8.43
N SER A 224 5.46 -20.76 -8.82
CA SER A 224 6.77 -20.35 -8.31
C SER A 224 7.32 -19.07 -8.95
N PHE A 225 6.70 -18.56 -10.03
CA PHE A 225 7.20 -17.42 -10.77
C PHE A 225 7.21 -16.11 -9.95
N PRO A 226 6.10 -15.70 -9.28
CA PRO A 226 6.11 -14.50 -8.44
C PRO A 226 7.08 -14.62 -7.25
N GLU A 227 7.33 -15.84 -6.79
CA GLU A 227 8.26 -16.10 -5.68
C GLU A 227 9.73 -16.21 -6.11
N SER A 228 9.97 -16.26 -7.42
CA SER A 228 11.31 -16.45 -7.99
C SER A 228 12.22 -15.23 -7.73
N THR A 229 13.49 -15.51 -7.43
CA THR A 229 14.51 -14.47 -7.24
C THR A 229 14.62 -13.52 -8.44
N PRO A 230 14.61 -13.98 -9.71
CA PRO A 230 14.69 -13.07 -10.87
C PRO A 230 13.51 -12.11 -10.95
N TRP A 231 12.29 -12.58 -10.67
CA TRP A 231 11.11 -11.71 -10.65
C TRP A 231 11.21 -10.66 -9.56
N LYS A 232 11.50 -11.08 -8.31
CA LYS A 232 11.65 -10.16 -7.17
C LYS A 232 12.72 -9.11 -7.44
N LEU A 233 13.86 -9.51 -7.97
CA LEU A 233 14.98 -8.62 -8.27
C LEU A 233 14.61 -7.63 -9.39
N THR A 234 13.96 -8.10 -10.46
CA THR A 234 13.43 -7.24 -11.52
C THR A 234 12.43 -6.24 -10.97
N PHE A 235 11.48 -6.70 -10.15
CA PHE A 235 10.47 -5.85 -9.54
C PHE A 235 11.09 -4.71 -8.74
N TRP A 236 12.01 -5.03 -7.83
CA TRP A 236 12.66 -4.02 -6.98
C TRP A 236 13.56 -3.08 -7.77
N ILE A 237 14.31 -3.57 -8.76
CA ILE A 237 15.15 -2.71 -9.62
C ILE A 237 14.29 -1.72 -10.39
N VAL A 238 13.19 -2.17 -11.02
CA VAL A 238 12.31 -1.29 -11.78
C VAL A 238 11.64 -0.27 -10.85
N LEU A 239 11.16 -0.71 -9.68
CA LEU A 239 10.52 0.18 -8.70
C LEU A 239 11.48 1.28 -8.22
N VAL A 240 12.70 0.89 -7.80
CA VAL A 240 13.74 1.83 -7.38
C VAL A 240 14.16 2.73 -8.55
N GLY A 241 14.30 2.18 -9.75
CA GLY A 241 14.64 2.94 -10.96
C GLY A 241 13.61 4.04 -11.27
N ILE A 242 12.31 3.73 -11.16
CA ILE A 242 11.24 4.71 -11.32
C ILE A 242 11.29 5.76 -10.21
N ALA A 243 11.48 5.35 -8.94
CA ALA A 243 11.53 6.27 -7.81
C ALA A 243 12.72 7.24 -7.91
N VAL A 244 13.92 6.71 -8.19
CA VAL A 244 15.16 7.47 -8.35
C VAL A 244 15.07 8.39 -9.56
N GLY A 245 14.66 7.87 -10.72
CA GLY A 245 14.45 8.68 -11.91
C GLY A 245 13.46 9.82 -11.66
N GLY A 246 12.31 9.49 -11.06
CA GLY A 246 11.31 10.49 -10.66
C GLY A 246 11.87 11.58 -9.77
N TRP A 247 12.69 11.21 -8.78
CA TRP A 247 13.29 12.16 -7.84
C TRP A 247 14.25 13.14 -8.51
N PHE A 248 15.12 12.64 -9.40
CA PHE A 248 16.09 13.47 -10.10
C PHE A 248 15.48 14.33 -11.22
N PHE A 249 14.43 13.84 -11.89
CA PHE A 249 13.74 14.60 -12.95
C PHE A 249 12.68 15.57 -12.41
N SER A 250 12.27 15.45 -11.14
CA SER A 250 11.28 16.35 -10.53
C SER A 250 11.93 17.63 -10.02
N LYS A 251 11.54 18.77 -10.61
CA LYS A 251 11.83 20.10 -10.06
C LYS A 251 10.97 20.36 -8.82
N GLU A 252 11.54 21.05 -7.83
CA GLU A 252 10.82 21.53 -6.66
C GLU A 252 9.97 22.75 -7.03
N VAL A 253 8.78 22.83 -6.45
CA VAL A 253 7.91 24.01 -6.55
C VAL A 253 7.76 24.58 -5.16
N GLU A 254 8.20 25.82 -4.97
CA GLU A 254 8.05 26.55 -3.70
C GLU A 254 6.57 26.59 -3.29
N THR A 255 6.31 26.28 -2.02
CA THR A 255 4.95 26.32 -1.51
C THR A 255 4.50 27.77 -1.31
N LYS A 256 3.21 28.07 -1.51
CA LYS A 256 2.64 29.41 -1.30
C LYS A 256 2.95 30.00 0.10
N VAL A 257 3.28 29.18 1.10
CA VAL A 257 3.64 29.62 2.44
C VAL A 257 5.05 30.20 2.49
N GLU A 258 6.02 29.58 1.82
CA GLU A 258 7.41 30.09 1.70
C GLU A 258 7.43 31.39 0.91
N LYS A 259 6.70 31.44 -0.20
CA LYS A 259 6.61 32.63 -1.05
C LYS A 259 6.08 33.88 -0.30
N ASN A 260 5.13 33.68 0.62
CA ASN A 260 4.57 34.76 1.45
C ASN A 260 5.48 35.20 2.61
N LEU A 261 6.43 34.36 3.03
CA LEU A 261 7.42 34.72 4.05
C LEU A 261 8.57 35.51 3.43
N ASP A 262 9.02 35.12 2.24
CA ASP A 262 10.06 35.85 1.49
C ASP A 262 9.56 37.21 1.00
N GLU A 263 8.31 37.32 0.52
CA GLU A 263 7.69 38.62 0.18
C GLU A 263 7.47 39.55 1.38
N LYS A 264 7.43 39.02 2.61
CA LYS A 264 7.32 39.82 3.83
C LYS A 264 8.67 40.10 4.49
N ALA A 265 9.73 39.45 4.03
CA ALA A 265 11.10 39.67 4.48
C ALA A 265 11.87 40.69 3.61
N LEU A 266 11.25 41.12 2.50
CA LEU A 266 11.66 42.23 1.63
C LEU A 266 10.85 43.49 1.95
#